data_AF-A0A432TVQ9-F1
#
_entry.id   AF-A0A432TVQ9-F1
#
_cell.length_a   1.000
_cell.length_b   1.000
_cell.length_c   1.000
_cell.angle_alpha   90.00
_cell.angle_beta   90.00
_cell.angle_gamma   90.00
#
_symmetry.space_group_name_H-M   'P 1'
#
loop_
_entity.id
_entity.type
_entity.pdbx_description
1 polymer ?
#
loop_
_entity_poly.entity_id
_entity_poly.type
_entity_poly.pdbx_seq_one_letter_code
_entity_poly.pdbx_strand_id
1 'polypeptide(L)'
;MKQGIPELIKLFKFASKSLIFSQIYQVKDFPRISALVSNQDAPVSVELNFSIENNRIPCITGKIELDVALTCQRCLNEVSVHL
;
A
#
# COMPACT_ATOMS: atom_id res chain seq x y z
N MET A 1 -11.88 -12.75 5.42
CA MET A 1 -10.52 -13.09 5.88
C MET A 1 -9.55 -12.25 5.06
N LYS A 2 -8.70 -11.43 5.69
CA LYS A 2 -7.69 -10.64 4.97
C LYS A 2 -6.60 -11.60 4.50
N GLN A 3 -6.53 -11.86 3.19
CA GLN A 3 -5.45 -12.65 2.59
C GLN A 3 -4.30 -11.71 2.22
N GLY A 4 -3.07 -12.12 2.56
CA GLY A 4 -1.86 -11.44 2.11
C GLY A 4 -1.77 -11.43 0.58
N ILE A 5 -1.11 -10.39 0.04
CA ILE A 5 -0.99 -10.19 -1.40
C ILE A 5 -0.09 -11.28 -1.99
N PRO A 6 -0.56 -12.06 -2.98
CA PRO A 6 0.23 -13.13 -3.57
C PRO A 6 1.31 -12.58 -4.50
N GLU A 7 2.44 -13.30 -4.59
CA GLU A 7 3.54 -12.97 -5.51
C GLU A 7 3.10 -13.03 -6.99
N LEU A 8 2.25 -13.99 -7.34
CA LEU A 8 1.68 -14.11 -8.68
C LEU A 8 0.22 -13.63 -8.71
N ILE A 9 -0.01 -12.51 -9.39
CA ILE A 9 -1.35 -11.96 -9.60
C ILE A 9 -2.01 -12.62 -10.81
N LYS A 10 -3.08 -13.39 -10.56
CA LYS A 10 -3.95 -13.94 -11.62
C LYS A 10 -5.09 -12.96 -11.89
N LEU A 11 -4.77 -11.84 -12.54
CA LEU A 11 -5.65 -10.67 -12.71
C LEU A 11 -7.09 -11.04 -13.09
N PHE A 12 -7.30 -11.73 -14.22
CA PHE A 12 -8.65 -12.06 -14.68
C PHE A 12 -9.40 -12.98 -13.70
N LYS A 13 -8.70 -13.93 -13.07
CA LYS A 13 -9.30 -14.85 -12.08
C LYS A 13 -9.68 -14.13 -10.79
N PHE A 14 -8.89 -13.15 -10.38
CA PHE A 14 -9.15 -12.38 -9.16
C PHE A 14 -10.26 -11.36 -9.39
N ALA A 15 -10.23 -10.67 -10.53
CA ALA A 15 -11.24 -9.71 -10.95
C ALA A 15 -12.62 -10.34 -11.14
N SER A 16 -12.69 -11.50 -11.79
CA SER A 16 -13.97 -12.23 -11.99
C SER A 16 -14.61 -12.70 -10.68
N LYS A 17 -13.85 -12.75 -9.59
CA LYS A 17 -14.30 -13.10 -8.25
C LYS A 17 -14.42 -11.90 -7.31
N SER A 18 -14.19 -10.69 -7.81
CA SER A 18 -14.18 -9.45 -7.03
C SER A 18 -13.33 -9.55 -5.75
N LEU A 19 -12.13 -10.14 -5.86
CA LEU A 19 -11.28 -10.38 -4.70
C LEU A 19 -10.65 -9.09 -4.17
N ILE A 20 -10.52 -9.03 -2.85
CA ILE A 20 -9.80 -7.97 -2.15
C ILE A 20 -8.67 -8.61 -1.35
N PHE A 21 -7.46 -8.10 -1.50
CA PHE A 21 -6.29 -8.50 -0.72
C PHE A 21 -5.86 -7.34 0.14
N SER A 22 -5.53 -7.60 1.40
CA SER A 22 -5.08 -6.58 2.34
C SER A 22 -3.89 -7.12 3.13
N GLN A 23 -2.83 -6.32 3.22
CA GLN A 23 -1.61 -6.69 3.90
C GLN A 23 -1.01 -5.47 4.61
N ILE A 24 -0.42 -5.70 5.78
CA ILE A 24 0.39 -4.70 6.48
C ILE A 24 1.85 -5.01 6.19
N TYR A 25 2.56 -3.98 5.77
CA TYR A 25 4.01 -3.95 5.55
C TYR A 25 4.64 -2.93 6.49
N GLN A 26 5.96 -2.78 6.41
CA GLN A 26 6.69 -1.71 7.07
C GLN A 26 7.25 -0.73 6.03
N VAL A 27 7.50 0.52 6.43
CA VAL A 27 8.08 1.56 5.56
C VAL A 27 9.38 1.08 4.89
N LYS A 28 10.24 0.36 5.62
CA LYS A 28 11.49 -0.21 5.09
C LYS A 28 11.29 -1.20 3.94
N ASP A 29 10.11 -1.78 3.79
CA ASP A 29 9.77 -2.69 2.69
C ASP A 29 9.53 -1.92 1.37
N PHE A 30 9.46 -0.59 1.41
CA PHE A 30 9.27 0.29 0.25
C PHE A 30 10.51 1.14 0.01
N PRO A 31 11.49 0.70 -0.82
CA PRO A 31 12.78 1.37 -0.98
C PRO A 31 12.67 2.87 -1.31
N ARG A 32 11.72 3.24 -2.17
CA ARG A 32 11.48 4.64 -2.57
C ARG A 32 10.98 5.52 -1.44
N ILE A 33 10.15 4.99 -0.55
CA ILE A 33 9.61 5.74 0.60
C ILE A 33 10.65 5.72 1.73
N SER A 34 11.26 4.56 2.00
CA SER A 34 12.28 4.37 3.03
C SER A 34 13.44 5.36 2.90
N ALA A 35 13.83 5.73 1.67
CA ALA A 35 14.91 6.68 1.42
C ALA A 35 14.56 8.12 1.79
N LEU A 36 13.28 8.43 1.98
CA LEU A 36 12.79 9.78 2.21
C LEU A 36 12.44 10.05 3.68
N VAL A 37 12.06 9.02 4.45
CA VAL A 37 11.39 9.18 5.75
C VAL A 37 12.23 8.62 6.91
N SER A 38 12.01 9.08 8.15
CA SER A 38 12.76 8.63 9.33
C SER A 38 12.17 7.38 10.00
N ASN A 39 10.86 7.14 9.88
CA ASN A 39 10.12 6.12 10.61
C ASN A 39 10.06 4.75 9.87
N GLN A 40 11.20 4.08 9.77
CA GLN A 40 11.38 2.86 8.97
C GLN A 40 10.51 1.65 9.38
N ASP A 41 10.19 1.53 10.67
CA ASP A 41 9.40 0.41 11.20
C ASP A 41 7.89 0.71 11.26
N ALA A 42 7.46 1.91 10.84
CA ALA A 42 6.05 2.29 10.84
C ALA A 42 5.23 1.41 9.89
N PRO A 43 3.97 1.09 10.24
CA PRO A 43 3.12 0.24 9.43
C PRO A 43 2.67 0.96 8.15
N VAL A 44 2.59 0.20 7.06
CA VAL A 44 2.01 0.62 5.79
C VAL A 44 0.84 -0.32 5.48
N SER A 45 -0.38 0.22 5.45
CA SER A 45 -1.59 -0.53 5.11
C SER A 45 -1.78 -0.52 3.61
N VAL A 46 -1.78 -1.70 2.98
CA VAL A 46 -2.00 -1.85 1.53
C VAL A 46 -3.24 -2.69 1.29
N GLU A 47 -4.13 -2.18 0.44
CA GLU A 47 -5.29 -2.90 -0.06
C GLU A 47 -5.28 -2.90 -1.59
N LEU A 48 -5.50 -4.07 -2.18
CA LEU A 48 -5.68 -4.25 -3.62
C LEU A 48 -7.07 -4.85 -3.87
N ASN A 49 -7.86 -4.17 -4.69
CA ASN A 49 -9.17 -4.60 -5.12
C ASN A 49 -9.11 -4.97 -6.60
N PHE A 50 -9.63 -6.15 -6.92
CA PHE A 50 -9.71 -6.69 -8.27
C PHE A 50 -11.16 -6.68 -8.72
N SER A 51 -11.45 -6.04 -9.85
CA SER A 51 -12.82 -5.88 -10.34
C SER A 51 -12.89 -6.05 -11.86
N ILE A 52 -14.08 -6.30 -12.38
CA ILE A 52 -14.36 -6.25 -13.83
C ILE A 52 -15.14 -4.97 -14.11
N GLU A 53 -14.57 -4.07 -14.90
CA GLU A 53 -15.28 -2.92 -15.44
C GLU A 53 -15.95 -3.25 -16.77
N ASN A 54 -17.13 -2.65 -16.99
CA ASN A 54 -17.91 -2.78 -18.23
C ASN A 54 -18.13 -4.25 -18.66
N ASN A 55 -18.23 -5.15 -17.67
CA ASN A 55 -18.37 -6.61 -17.85
C ASN A 55 -17.27 -7.28 -18.70
N ARG A 56 -16.13 -6.60 -18.97
CA ARG A 56 -15.11 -7.11 -19.90
C ARG A 56 -13.67 -6.84 -19.48
N ILE A 57 -13.40 -5.74 -18.79
CA ILE A 57 -12.04 -5.27 -18.54
C ILE A 57 -11.66 -5.58 -17.09
N PRO A 58 -10.68 -6.46 -16.84
CA PRO A 58 -10.20 -6.69 -15.48
C PRO A 58 -9.33 -5.52 -15.03
N CYS A 59 -9.69 -4.94 -13.90
CA CYS A 59 -9.04 -3.78 -13.29
C CYS A 59 -8.47 -4.16 -11.91
N ILE A 60 -7.39 -3.48 -11.53
CA ILE A 60 -6.84 -3.50 -10.18
C ILE A 60 -6.86 -2.06 -9.68
N THR A 61 -7.45 -1.84 -8.52
CA THR A 61 -7.32 -0.58 -7.79
C THR A 61 -6.56 -0.84 -6.49
N GLY A 62 -5.68 0.08 -6.13
CA GLY A 62 -4.86 -0.03 -4.94
C GLY A 62 -5.06 1.18 -4.04
N LYS A 63 -5.10 0.93 -2.72
CA LYS A 63 -5.05 1.96 -1.68
C LYS A 63 -3.86 1.67 -0.77
N ILE A 64 -3.06 2.69 -0.49
CA ILE A 64 -1.92 2.61 0.43
C ILE A 64 -2.11 3.73 1.44
N GLU A 65 -2.01 3.40 2.72
CA GLU A 65 -2.10 4.35 3.84
C GLU A 65 -0.89 4.16 4.76
N LEU A 66 -0.27 5.26 5.18
CA LEU A 66 0.89 5.26 6.06
C LEU A 66 1.09 6.60 6.77
N ASP A 67 1.71 6.55 7.95
CA ASP A 67 2.27 7.74 8.58
C ASP A 67 3.71 7.94 8.11
N VAL A 68 4.06 9.16 7.74
CA VAL A 68 5.40 9.57 7.34
C VAL A 68 5.96 10.53 8.36
N ALA A 69 7.16 10.24 8.87
CA ALA A 69 7.90 11.15 9.74
C ALA A 69 9.15 11.70 9.02
N LEU A 70 9.40 12.99 9.19
CA LEU A 70 10.54 13.71 8.63
C LEU A 70 11.13 14.69 9.65
N THR A 71 12.45 14.86 9.63
CA THR A 71 13.09 15.95 10.37
C THR A 71 12.83 17.29 9.68
N CYS A 72 12.22 18.24 10.38
CA CYS A 72 12.04 19.58 9.87
C CYS A 72 13.40 20.28 9.69
N GLN A 73 13.70 20.76 8.47
CA GLN A 73 14.97 21.45 8.19
C GLN A 73 15.11 22.82 8.88
N ARG A 74 14.04 23.36 9.47
CA ARG A 74 14.06 24.66 10.17
C ARG A 74 14.23 24.54 11.67
N CYS A 75 13.46 23.68 12.33
CA CYS A 75 13.48 23.52 13.78
C CYS A 75 14.15 22.23 14.25
N LEU A 76 14.56 21.35 13.33
CA LEU A 76 15.14 20.04 13.59
C LEU A 76 14.26 19.07 14.41
N ASN A 77 13.01 19.43 14.68
CA ASN A 77 12.04 18.53 15.28
C ASN A 77 11.44 17.59 14.24
N GLU A 78 10.98 16.43 14.69
CA GLU A 78 10.22 15.52 13.86
C GLU A 78 8.83 16.07 13.53
N VAL A 79 8.41 15.89 12.28
CA VAL A 79 7.08 16.24 11.79
C VAL A 79 6.48 14.97 11.18
N SER A 80 5.30 14.60 11.66
CA SER A 80 4.55 13.44 11.17
C SER A 80 3.34 13.87 10.36
N VAL A 81 3.08 13.19 9.25
CA VAL A 81 1.94 13.41 8.35
C VAL A 81 1.29 12.07 8.01
N HIS A 82 -0.03 12.01 8.08
CA HIS A 82 -0.82 10.86 7.65
C HIS A 82 -1.14 10.97 6.16
N LEU A 83 -0.88 9.90 5.39
CA LEU A 83 -1.09 9.82 3.94
C LEU A 83 -1.92 8.60 3.56
#